data_AF-A0A3B0W3X6-F1
#
_entry.id   AF-A0A3B0W3X6-F1
#
_cell.length_a   1.000
_cell.length_b   1.000
_cell.length_c   1.000
_cell.angle_alpha   90.00
_cell.angle_beta   90.00
_cell.angle_gamma   90.00
#
_symmetry.space_group_name_H-M   'P 1'
#
loop_
_entity.id
_entity.type
_entity.pdbx_description
1 polymer ?
#
loop_
_entity_poly.entity_id
_entity_poly.type
_entity_poly.pdbx_seq_one_letter_code
_entity_poly.pdbx_strand_id
1 'polypeptide(L)'
;MGDLDFLKERTSEFGGWTLEILKIVIELGEKDFSLGQIYAFESSLKEKYPLNMNIQAKIRQQLQVLKKEGILEFYERGYYRVIGRC
;
A
#
# COMPACT_ATOMS: atom_id res chain seq x y z
N MET A 1 -10.46 -13.28 -13.03
CA MET A 1 -11.14 -12.56 -11.94
C MET A 1 -10.11 -12.47 -10.83
N GLY A 2 -9.47 -11.32 -10.67
CA GLY A 2 -8.25 -11.24 -9.87
C GLY A 2 -8.61 -11.16 -8.39
N ASP A 3 -7.91 -11.92 -7.55
CA ASP A 3 -8.03 -11.87 -6.08
C ASP A 3 -7.89 -10.46 -5.46
N LEU A 4 -7.46 -9.45 -6.22
CA LEU A 4 -7.25 -8.07 -5.78
C LEU A 4 -8.41 -7.12 -6.17
N ASP A 5 -9.46 -7.60 -6.84
CA ASP A 5 -10.59 -6.74 -7.26
C ASP A 5 -11.32 -6.11 -6.04
N PHE A 6 -11.35 -6.78 -4.89
CA PHE A 6 -11.93 -6.23 -3.66
C PHE A 6 -11.20 -4.97 -3.16
N LEU A 7 -9.90 -4.83 -3.45
CA LEU A 7 -9.15 -3.63 -3.08
C LEU A 7 -9.68 -2.40 -3.81
N LYS A 8 -10.16 -2.56 -5.05
CA LYS A 8 -10.73 -1.47 -5.84
C LYS A 8 -12.01 -0.93 -5.19
N GLU A 9 -12.85 -1.79 -4.65
CA GLU A 9 -14.06 -1.39 -3.94
C GLU A 9 -13.72 -0.58 -2.68
N ARG A 10 -12.70 -1.04 -1.94
CA ARG A 10 -12.18 -0.38 -0.73
C ARG A 10 -11.48 0.96 -1.02
N THR A 11 -11.07 1.25 -2.26
CA THR A 11 -10.39 2.54 -2.59
C THR A 11 -11.24 3.75 -2.22
N SER A 12 -12.56 3.63 -2.33
CA SER A 12 -13.51 4.69 -1.97
C SER A 12 -13.50 5.05 -0.48
N GLU A 13 -13.03 4.14 0.37
CA GLU A 13 -12.97 4.32 1.83
C GLU A 13 -11.70 5.06 2.27
N PHE A 14 -10.71 5.21 1.38
CA PHE A 14 -9.42 5.82 1.68
C PHE A 14 -9.17 7.10 0.89
N GLY A 15 -8.48 8.05 1.50
CA GLY A 15 -8.13 9.33 0.88
C GLY A 15 -6.65 9.67 1.01
N GLY A 16 -6.16 10.51 0.09
CA GLY A 16 -4.80 11.04 0.13
C GLY A 16 -3.72 9.95 0.05
N TRP A 17 -2.82 9.94 1.02
CA TRP A 17 -1.69 9.01 1.05
C TRP A 17 -2.10 7.54 1.08
N THR A 18 -3.13 7.19 1.86
CA THR A 18 -3.57 5.79 1.98
C THR A 18 -4.08 5.24 0.64
N LEU A 19 -4.84 6.07 -0.10
CA LEU A 19 -5.32 5.72 -1.44
C LEU A 19 -4.17 5.50 -2.42
N GLU A 20 -3.14 6.35 -2.37
CA GLU A 20 -1.99 6.21 -3.26
C GLU A 20 -1.18 4.95 -2.96
N ILE A 21 -0.96 4.63 -1.68
CA ILE A 21 -0.32 3.36 -1.30
C ILE A 21 -1.16 2.16 -1.73
N LEU A 22 -2.49 2.24 -1.56
CA LEU A 22 -3.40 1.17 -1.99
C LEU A 22 -3.35 0.96 -3.51
N LYS A 23 -3.30 2.04 -4.31
CA LYS A 23 -3.13 1.95 -5.76
C LYS A 23 -1.82 1.30 -6.15
N ILE A 24 -0.70 1.64 -5.49
CA ILE A 24 0.59 0.99 -5.73
C ILE A 24 0.49 -0.51 -5.44
N VAL A 25 -0.16 -0.91 -4.34
CA VAL A 25 -0.38 -2.33 -4.03
C VAL A 25 -1.23 -3.03 -5.11
N ILE A 26 -2.28 -2.37 -5.62
CA ILE A 26 -3.09 -2.89 -6.72
C ILE A 26 -2.26 -3.00 -8.01
N GLU A 27 -1.41 -2.01 -8.28
CA GLU A 27 -0.55 -1.94 -9.47
C GLU A 27 0.55 -3.01 -9.46
N LEU A 28 1.09 -3.34 -8.29
CA LEU A 28 2.00 -4.48 -8.12
C LEU A 28 1.32 -5.78 -8.58
N GLY A 29 0.01 -5.92 -8.36
CA GLY A 29 -0.75 -7.08 -8.80
C GLY A 29 -0.42 -8.37 -8.03
N GLU A 30 0.44 -8.29 -7.03
CA GLU A 30 0.90 -9.42 -6.22
C GLU A 30 0.18 -9.45 -4.86
N LYS A 31 -0.22 -10.64 -4.42
CA LYS A 31 -0.72 -10.83 -3.04
C LYS A 31 0.40 -10.60 -2.03
N ASP A 32 1.62 -11.01 -2.35
CA ASP A 32 2.79 -10.87 -1.49
C ASP A 32 3.71 -9.83 -2.08
N PHE A 33 4.09 -8.84 -1.29
CA PHE A 33 5.01 -7.80 -1.72
C PHE A 33 5.95 -7.38 -0.60
N SER A 34 7.12 -6.90 -0.99
CA SER A 34 8.12 -6.36 -0.09
C SER A 34 7.98 -4.86 0.07
N LEU A 35 8.44 -4.36 1.21
CA LEU A 35 8.61 -2.93 1.48
C LEU A 35 9.53 -2.28 0.43
N GLY A 36 10.52 -3.02 -0.08
CA GLY A 36 11.41 -2.59 -1.14
C GLY A 36 10.67 -2.32 -2.46
N GLN A 37 9.72 -3.17 -2.83
CA GLN A 37 8.86 -2.93 -4.02
C GLN A 37 8.06 -1.65 -3.87
N ILE A 38 7.49 -1.36 -2.69
CA ILE A 38 6.79 -0.09 -2.45
C ILE A 38 7.75 1.10 -2.51
N TYR A 39 8.99 0.96 -2.02
CA TYR A 39 10.00 2.01 -2.08
C TYR A 39 10.44 2.37 -3.50
N ALA A 40 10.27 1.48 -4.47
CA ALA A 40 10.49 1.82 -5.88
C ALA A 40 9.55 2.97 -6.35
N PHE A 41 8.39 3.13 -5.72
CA PHE A 41 7.42 4.19 -6.02
C PHE A 41 7.65 5.47 -5.21
N GLU A 42 8.72 5.54 -4.39
CA GLU A 42 9.06 6.73 -3.60
C GLU A 42 9.21 7.97 -4.48
N SER A 43 9.87 7.85 -5.64
CA SER A 43 10.07 8.96 -6.57
C SER A 43 8.73 9.53 -7.05
N SER A 44 7.80 8.68 -7.46
CA SER A 44 6.45 9.09 -7.91
C SER A 44 5.65 9.73 -6.78
N LEU A 45 5.74 9.19 -5.55
CA LEU A 45 5.09 9.78 -4.38
C LEU A 45 5.70 11.13 -4.00
N LYS A 46 7.01 11.30 -4.20
CA LYS A 46 7.72 12.56 -3.93
C LYS A 46 7.34 13.64 -4.93
N GLU A 47 7.13 13.31 -6.21
CA GLU A 47 6.60 14.25 -7.20
C GLU A 47 5.18 14.71 -6.84
N LYS A 48 4.35 13.80 -6.32
CA LYS A 48 2.98 14.10 -5.90
C LYS A 48 2.91 14.88 -4.59
N TYR A 49 3.85 14.63 -3.69
CA TYR A 49 3.93 15.24 -2.36
C TYR A 49 5.32 15.84 -2.08
N PRO A 50 5.73 16.88 -2.82
CA PRO A 50 7.11 17.40 -2.78
C PRO A 50 7.48 18.05 -1.44
N LEU A 51 6.49 18.48 -0.66
CA LEU A 51 6.70 19.07 0.67
C LEU A 51 7.06 18.04 1.74
N ASN A 52 6.87 16.74 1.48
CA ASN A 52 7.11 15.71 2.47
C ASN A 52 8.54 15.18 2.37
N MET A 53 9.40 15.60 3.30
CA MET A 53 10.82 15.21 3.31
C MET A 53 11.05 13.74 3.67
N ASN A 54 10.06 13.03 4.21
CA ASN A 54 10.23 11.68 4.75
C ASN A 54 9.20 10.68 4.19
N ILE A 55 9.25 10.47 2.87
CA ILE A 55 8.31 9.65 2.11
C ILE A 55 8.29 8.20 2.62
N GLN A 56 9.45 7.59 2.84
CA GLN A 56 9.55 6.21 3.36
C GLN A 56 8.89 6.04 4.72
N ALA A 57 9.02 7.02 5.61
CA ALA A 57 8.35 7.00 6.91
C ALA A 57 6.83 7.11 6.74
N LYS A 58 6.36 7.94 5.80
CA LYS A 58 4.93 8.09 5.49
C LYS A 58 4.34 6.82 4.88
N ILE A 59 5.06 6.15 3.97
CA ILE A 59 4.73 4.84 3.41
C ILE A 59 4.53 3.83 4.54
N ARG A 60 5.53 3.68 5.42
CA ARG A 60 5.43 2.76 6.56
C ARG A 60 4.22 3.07 7.44
N GLN A 61 3.95 4.35 7.69
CA GLN A 61 2.77 4.77 8.44
C GLN A 61 1.46 4.32 7.75
N GLN A 62 1.34 4.49 6.43
CA GLN A 62 0.13 4.09 5.70
C GLN A 62 -0.04 2.57 5.64
N LEU A 63 1.05 1.82 5.46
CA LEU A 63 1.01 0.35 5.50
C LEU A 63 0.51 -0.16 6.86
N GLN A 64 0.86 0.51 7.96
CA GLN A 64 0.31 0.19 9.29
C GLN A 64 -1.19 0.50 9.40
N VAL A 65 -1.69 1.55 8.76
CA VAL A 65 -3.13 1.85 8.70
C VAL A 65 -3.85 0.73 7.92
N LEU A 66 -3.39 0.40 6.72
CA LEU A 66 -3.96 -0.67 5.91
C LEU A 66 -3.94 -2.03 6.63
N LYS A 67 -2.89 -2.30 7.41
CA LYS A 67 -2.83 -3.48 8.28
C LYS A 67 -3.91 -3.47 9.36
N LYS A 68 -4.09 -2.34 10.05
CA LYS A 68 -5.14 -2.20 11.09
C LYS A 68 -6.55 -2.36 10.53
N GLU A 69 -6.75 -1.93 9.29
CA GLU A 69 -8.00 -2.09 8.55
C GLU A 69 -8.24 -3.53 8.05
N GLY A 70 -7.32 -4.46 8.32
CA GLY A 70 -7.43 -5.87 7.91
C GLY A 70 -7.24 -6.08 6.41
N ILE A 71 -6.63 -5.13 5.69
CA ILE A 71 -6.36 -5.23 4.25
C ILE A 71 -5.02 -5.92 4.01
N LEU A 72 -4.04 -5.64 4.88
CA LEU A 72 -2.69 -6.17 4.78
C LEU A 72 -2.33 -6.97 6.04
N GLU A 73 -1.56 -8.03 5.86
CA GLU A 73 -0.88 -8.77 6.91
C GLU A 73 0.62 -8.55 6.80
N PHE A 74 1.30 -8.46 7.93
CA PHE A 74 2.76 -8.47 7.98
C PHE A 74 3.20 -9.85 8.43
N TYR A 75 3.80 -10.63 7.53
CA TYR A 75 4.16 -12.02 7.80
C TYR A 75 5.67 -12.20 8.01
N GLU A 76 6.51 -11.32 7.45
CA GLU A 76 7.97 -11.37 7.63
C GLU A 76 8.57 -9.96 7.62
N ARG A 77 9.82 -9.83 8.09
CA ARG A 77 10.54 -8.55 8.19
C ARG A 77 10.63 -7.84 6.84
N GLY A 78 9.77 -6.84 6.67
CA GLY A 78 9.71 -6.03 5.45
C GLY A 78 8.86 -6.66 4.34
N TYR A 79 8.07 -7.70 4.64
CA TYR A 79 7.14 -8.31 3.70
C TYR A 79 5.70 -8.21 4.19
N TYR A 80 4.82 -7.95 3.23
CA TYR A 80 3.41 -7.73 3.43
C TYR A 80 2.61 -8.63 2.51
N ARG A 81 1.45 -9.07 2.98
CA ARG A 81 0.50 -9.87 2.23
C ARG A 81 -0.84 -9.17 2.18
N VAL A 82 -1.44 -9.07 1.02
CA VAL A 82 -2.83 -8.65 0.86
C VAL A 82 -3.72 -9.76 1.38
N ILE A 83 -4.54 -9.44 2.38
CA ILE A 83 -5.55 -10.35 2.90
C ILE A 83 -6.79 -10.18 2.02
N GLY A 84 -6.92 -11.04 1.01
CA GLY A 84 -8.18 -11.20 0.30
C GLY A 84 -9.21 -11.71 1.30
N ARG A 85 -10.27 -10.93 1.55
CA ARG A 85 -11.39 -11.42 2.34
C ARG A 85 -11.94 -12.65 1.62
N CYS A 86 -11.95 -13.77 2.33
CA CYS A 86 -12.74 -14.93 1.97
C CYS A 86 -14.23 -14.60 2.04
#